data_AF-A0A0F4XEB5-F1
#
_entry.id   AF-A0A0F4XEB5-F1
#
_cell.length_a   1.000
_cell.length_b   1.000
_cell.length_c   1.000
_cell.angle_alpha   90.00
_cell.angle_beta   90.00
_cell.angle_gamma   90.00
#
_symmetry.space_group_name_H-M   'P 1'
#
loop_
_entity.id
_entity.type
_entity.pdbx_description
1 polymer ?
#
loop_
_entity_poly.entity_id
_entity_poly.type
_entity_poly.pdbx_seq_one_letter_code
_entity_poly.pdbx_strand_id
1 'polypeptide(L)'
;MERYSKVGMQELDQRLSKIVEAARKQPVSVYRYGAPWVWIVSQDDWQGALKEVSSYIPQGHSLVLLRPQIDDLLDDHRDVLQGLNAGAQMLIAPQTAMHILLLQLLYSVPSEQQLYEQLNYNLLFRWFVGLDLNQKVWSFNVLSKDLATLLGDARAVRLIQKIIGEVFCGALLQMPEFSLNFALLHTWLARHATTSTASN
;
A
#
# COMPACT_ATOMS: atom_id res chain seq x y z
N MET A 1 0.00 -40.35 -13.83
CA MET A 1 0.59 -39.57 -12.71
C MET A 1 -0.47 -38.79 -11.90
N GLU A 2 -1.77 -38.92 -12.22
CA GLU A 2 -2.87 -38.10 -11.67
C GLU A 2 -3.60 -38.68 -10.45
N ARG A 3 -3.10 -39.76 -9.84
CA ARG A 3 -3.91 -40.64 -8.96
C ARG A 3 -4.41 -39.99 -7.66
N TYR A 4 -3.92 -38.82 -7.28
CA TYR A 4 -4.21 -38.20 -5.98
C TYR A 4 -4.64 -36.73 -6.07
N SER A 5 -5.28 -36.25 -7.14
CA SER A 5 -5.79 -34.86 -7.17
C SER A 5 -6.95 -34.63 -6.19
N LYS A 6 -7.75 -35.67 -5.93
CA LYS A 6 -8.87 -35.68 -4.97
C LYS A 6 -8.85 -36.99 -4.18
N VAL A 7 -8.92 -36.91 -2.85
CA VAL A 7 -8.89 -38.09 -1.96
C VAL A 7 -9.96 -37.99 -0.89
N GLY A 8 -10.59 -39.10 -0.53
CA GLY A 8 -11.52 -39.17 0.62
C GLY A 8 -10.78 -39.40 1.94
N MET A 9 -11.44 -39.14 3.08
CA MET A 9 -10.83 -39.37 4.41
C MET A 9 -10.29 -40.79 4.64
N GLN A 10 -10.99 -41.82 4.15
CA GLN A 10 -10.54 -43.20 4.28
C GLN A 10 -9.28 -43.48 3.43
N GLU A 11 -9.20 -42.91 2.22
CA GLU A 11 -8.02 -43.06 1.37
C GLU A 11 -6.83 -42.27 1.92
N LEU A 12 -7.09 -41.10 2.54
CA LEU A 12 -6.09 -40.33 3.25
C LEU A 12 -5.45 -41.13 4.37
N ASP A 13 -6.26 -41.78 5.21
CA ASP A 13 -5.79 -42.61 6.33
C ASP A 13 -4.96 -43.81 5.85
N GLN A 14 -5.43 -44.49 4.79
CA GLN A 14 -4.76 -45.67 4.27
C GLN A 14 -3.48 -45.38 3.46
N ARG A 15 -3.34 -44.19 2.89
CA ARG A 15 -2.30 -43.87 1.89
C ARG A 15 -1.58 -42.56 2.14
N LEU A 16 -1.54 -42.10 3.39
CA LEU A 16 -0.96 -40.81 3.79
C LEU A 16 0.39 -40.52 3.12
N SER A 17 1.37 -41.42 3.24
CA SER A 17 2.71 -41.19 2.67
C SER A 17 2.72 -40.96 1.16
N LYS A 18 1.90 -41.71 0.41
CA LYS A 18 1.81 -41.56 -1.06
C LYS A 18 1.10 -40.26 -1.45
N ILE A 19 0.10 -39.86 -0.66
CA ILE A 19 -0.65 -38.63 -0.86
C ILE A 19 0.22 -37.41 -0.56
N VAL A 20 1.01 -37.43 0.52
CA VAL A 20 1.96 -36.36 0.85
C VAL A 20 3.04 -36.25 -0.23
N GLU A 21 3.59 -37.35 -0.73
CA GLU A 21 4.55 -37.33 -1.86
C GLU A 21 3.92 -36.80 -3.15
N ALA A 22 2.64 -37.07 -3.40
CA ALA A 22 1.92 -36.45 -4.52
C ALA A 22 1.70 -34.94 -4.28
N ALA A 23 1.37 -34.55 -3.04
CA ALA A 23 1.17 -33.16 -2.63
C ALA A 23 2.42 -32.28 -2.80
N ARG A 24 3.62 -32.87 -2.77
CA ARG A 24 4.87 -32.16 -3.08
C ARG A 24 4.97 -31.69 -4.54
N LYS A 25 4.22 -32.31 -5.45
CA LYS A 25 4.25 -32.01 -6.89
C LYS A 25 3.03 -31.21 -7.33
N GLN A 26 1.88 -31.45 -6.70
CA GLN A 26 0.63 -30.74 -6.99
C GLN A 26 -0.27 -30.76 -5.75
N PRO A 27 -1.00 -29.67 -5.44
CA PRO A 27 -1.99 -29.65 -4.36
C PRO A 27 -2.99 -30.81 -4.44
N VAL A 28 -3.30 -31.43 -3.30
CA VAL A 28 -4.26 -32.52 -3.17
C VAL A 28 -5.46 -32.06 -2.34
N SER A 29 -6.67 -32.19 -2.88
CA SER A 29 -7.90 -31.86 -2.15
C SER A 29 -8.44 -33.09 -1.41
N VAL A 30 -8.59 -32.97 -0.09
CA VAL A 30 -9.18 -33.99 0.77
C VAL A 30 -10.66 -33.70 0.95
N TYR A 31 -11.50 -34.69 0.68
CA TYR A 31 -12.96 -34.59 0.77
C TYR A 31 -13.51 -35.30 2.00
N ARG A 32 -14.53 -34.69 2.61
CA ARG A 32 -15.31 -35.26 3.70
C ARG A 32 -16.80 -34.98 3.47
N TYR A 33 -17.64 -36.00 3.59
CA TYR A 33 -19.09 -35.92 3.34
C TYR A 33 -19.46 -35.28 1.98
N GLY A 34 -18.69 -35.57 0.93
CA GLY A 34 -18.96 -35.08 -0.43
C GLY A 34 -18.47 -33.65 -0.72
N ALA A 35 -17.91 -32.93 0.25
CA ALA A 35 -17.36 -31.59 0.08
C ALA A 35 -15.82 -31.58 0.27
N PRO A 36 -15.10 -30.69 -0.42
CA PRO A 36 -13.68 -30.47 -0.14
C PRO A 36 -13.55 -29.91 1.29
N TRP A 37 -12.71 -30.55 2.08
CA TRP A 37 -12.54 -30.28 3.50
C TRP A 37 -11.23 -29.55 3.80
N VAL A 38 -10.11 -30.04 3.25
CA VAL A 38 -8.78 -29.42 3.38
C VAL A 38 -7.96 -29.65 2.11
N TRP A 39 -6.93 -28.83 1.91
CA TRP A 39 -5.90 -29.06 0.89
C TRP A 39 -4.60 -29.48 1.58
N ILE A 40 -3.93 -30.48 1.01
CA ILE A 40 -2.53 -30.80 1.33
C ILE A 40 -1.70 -30.19 0.21
N VAL A 41 -0.82 -29.27 0.58
CA VAL A 41 0.03 -28.52 -0.33
C VAL A 41 1.50 -28.71 0.05
N SER A 42 2.39 -28.54 -0.92
CA SER A 42 3.82 -28.47 -0.62
C SER A 42 4.14 -27.23 0.21
N GLN A 43 5.28 -27.25 0.91
CA GLN A 43 5.76 -26.07 1.62
C GLN A 43 5.99 -24.89 0.64
N ASP A 44 6.54 -25.17 -0.54
CA ASP A 44 6.82 -24.14 -1.55
C ASP A 44 5.53 -23.50 -2.08
N ASP A 45 4.48 -24.30 -2.35
CA ASP A 45 3.18 -23.79 -2.77
C ASP A 45 2.51 -22.96 -1.67
N TRP A 46 2.61 -23.41 -0.42
CA TRP A 46 2.06 -22.70 0.73
C TRP A 46 2.77 -21.36 0.97
N GLN A 47 4.11 -21.36 0.93
CA GLN A 47 4.90 -20.13 1.03
C GLN A 47 4.65 -19.20 -0.16
N GLY A 48 4.49 -19.76 -1.37
CA GLY A 48 4.10 -19.00 -2.57
C GLY A 48 2.71 -18.38 -2.48
N ALA A 49 1.79 -18.98 -1.72
CA ALA A 49 0.47 -18.41 -1.44
C ALA A 49 0.50 -17.32 -0.34
N LEU A 50 1.50 -17.37 0.57
CA LEU A 50 1.72 -16.38 1.63
C LEU A 50 2.49 -15.15 1.16
N LYS A 51 2.57 -14.90 -0.14
CA LYS A 51 3.31 -13.77 -0.71
C LYS A 51 2.87 -12.44 -0.11
N GLU A 52 3.83 -11.74 0.48
CA GLU A 52 3.65 -10.35 0.89
C GLU A 52 3.47 -9.45 -0.34
N VAL A 53 2.85 -8.30 -0.13
CA VAL A 53 2.64 -7.30 -1.21
C VAL A 53 3.96 -6.89 -1.87
N SER A 54 5.04 -6.83 -1.09
CA SER A 54 6.41 -6.51 -1.53
C SER A 54 6.93 -7.45 -2.62
N SER A 55 6.53 -8.74 -2.59
CA SER A 55 6.99 -9.76 -3.55
C SER A 55 6.47 -9.55 -4.97
N TYR A 56 5.42 -8.72 -5.14
CA TYR A 56 4.86 -8.37 -6.44
C TYR A 56 5.46 -7.10 -7.04
N ILE A 57 6.28 -6.38 -6.29
CA ILE A 57 6.81 -5.07 -6.70
C ILE A 57 8.24 -5.23 -7.23
N PRO A 58 8.53 -4.81 -8.47
CA PRO A 58 9.89 -4.83 -9.01
C PRO A 58 10.84 -3.95 -8.19
N GLN A 59 11.99 -4.49 -7.79
CA GLN A 59 12.99 -3.75 -7.00
C GLN A 59 13.53 -2.50 -7.71
N GLY A 60 13.54 -2.51 -9.05
CA GLY A 60 13.97 -1.37 -9.88
C GLY A 60 12.90 -0.30 -10.12
N HIS A 61 11.70 -0.44 -9.56
CA HIS A 61 10.64 0.56 -9.72
C HIS A 61 11.02 1.86 -8.99
N SER A 62 10.77 3.04 -9.58
CA SER A 62 11.26 4.31 -9.02
C SER A 62 10.74 4.60 -7.60
N LEU A 63 9.46 4.30 -7.30
CA LEU A 63 8.96 4.39 -5.92
C LEU A 63 9.71 3.51 -4.93
N VAL A 64 10.21 2.34 -5.35
CA VAL A 64 10.99 1.44 -4.49
C VAL A 64 12.33 2.06 -4.16
N LEU A 65 13.01 2.60 -5.16
CA LEU A 65 14.32 3.23 -5.01
C LEU A 65 14.24 4.52 -4.17
N LEU A 66 13.16 5.27 -4.29
CA LEU A 66 12.99 6.57 -3.62
C LEU A 66 12.36 6.49 -2.23
N ARG A 67 11.59 5.43 -1.94
CA ARG A 67 10.89 5.29 -0.65
C ARG A 67 11.81 5.49 0.57
N PRO A 68 13.03 4.92 0.65
CA PRO A 68 13.91 5.17 1.79
C PRO A 68 14.18 6.65 2.05
N GLN A 69 14.45 7.43 0.99
CA GLN A 69 14.69 8.88 1.12
C GLN A 69 13.44 9.63 1.57
N ILE A 70 12.26 9.19 1.13
CA ILE A 70 10.97 9.76 1.57
C ILE A 70 10.75 9.44 3.05
N ASP A 71 10.98 8.20 3.46
CA ASP A 71 10.79 7.73 4.83
C ASP A 71 11.77 8.44 5.79
N ASP A 72 13.04 8.61 5.40
CA ASP A 72 14.04 9.37 6.16
C ASP A 72 13.59 10.83 6.37
N LEU A 73 13.12 11.51 5.32
CA LEU A 73 12.62 12.88 5.41
C LEU A 73 11.37 13.00 6.31
N LEU A 74 10.48 12.01 6.27
CA LEU A 74 9.30 11.96 7.14
C LEU A 74 9.71 11.73 8.60
N ASP A 75 10.72 10.90 8.85
CA ASP A 75 11.26 10.64 10.18
C ASP A 75 11.98 11.85 10.77
N ASP A 76 12.74 12.61 9.97
CA ASP A 76 13.35 13.88 10.38
C ASP A 76 12.30 14.92 10.83
N HIS A 77 11.06 14.79 10.35
CA HIS A 77 9.93 15.67 10.68
C HIS A 77 8.88 14.97 11.55
N ARG A 78 9.27 13.91 12.27
CA ARG A 78 8.36 13.12 13.11
C ARG A 78 7.60 13.97 14.13
N ASP A 79 8.22 14.99 14.70
CA ASP A 79 7.57 15.90 15.66
C ASP A 79 6.38 16.66 15.04
N VAL A 80 6.50 17.07 13.77
CA VAL A 80 5.41 17.69 13.02
C VAL A 80 4.27 16.68 12.85
N LEU A 81 4.59 15.46 12.45
CA LEU A 81 3.61 14.38 12.26
C LEU A 81 2.91 13.99 13.57
N GLN A 82 3.63 13.93 14.69
CA GLN A 82 3.04 13.67 16.00
C GLN A 82 2.11 14.79 16.45
N GLY A 83 2.51 16.05 16.26
CA GLY A 83 1.67 17.21 16.57
C GLY A 83 0.36 17.22 15.76
N LEU A 84 0.41 16.81 14.49
CA LEU A 84 -0.77 16.66 13.63
C LEU A 84 -1.73 15.61 14.17
N ASN A 85 -1.21 14.43 14.53
CA ASN A 85 -2.04 13.34 15.05
C ASN A 85 -2.72 13.70 16.38
N ALA A 86 -1.97 14.32 17.30
CA ALA A 86 -2.45 14.66 18.63
C ALA A 86 -3.60 15.67 18.61
N GLY A 87 -3.58 16.63 17.67
CA GLY A 87 -4.64 17.64 17.54
C GLY A 87 -5.90 17.15 16.82
N ALA A 88 -5.79 16.12 15.97
CA ALA A 88 -6.84 15.74 15.03
C ALA A 88 -7.50 14.37 15.27
N GLN A 89 -6.90 13.50 16.10
CA GLN A 89 -7.35 12.11 16.31
C GLN A 89 -7.57 11.37 14.98
N MET A 90 -6.55 11.41 14.11
CA MET A 90 -6.60 10.73 12.82
C MET A 90 -6.63 9.21 13.02
N LEU A 91 -7.39 8.50 12.17
CA LEU A 91 -7.43 7.04 12.15
C LEU A 91 -6.37 6.46 11.21
N ILE A 92 -5.97 7.23 10.20
CA ILE A 92 -4.83 6.95 9.33
C ILE A 92 -3.60 7.62 9.94
N ALA A 93 -2.52 6.86 10.13
CA ALA A 93 -1.27 7.41 10.63
C ALA A 93 -0.80 8.57 9.72
N PRO A 94 -0.32 9.70 10.25
CA PRO A 94 0.07 10.85 9.43
C PRO A 94 1.09 10.50 8.35
N GLN A 95 2.06 9.64 8.66
CA GLN A 95 3.05 9.16 7.69
C GLN A 95 2.38 8.43 6.51
N THR A 96 1.47 7.49 6.79
CA THR A 96 0.66 6.81 5.77
C THR A 96 -0.17 7.79 4.94
N ALA A 97 -0.81 8.78 5.58
CA ALA A 97 -1.57 9.81 4.89
C ALA A 97 -0.68 10.69 3.98
N MET A 98 0.57 10.99 4.39
CA MET A 98 1.56 11.66 3.55
C MET A 98 1.91 10.81 2.32
N HIS A 99 2.16 9.51 2.47
CA HIS A 99 2.39 8.62 1.32
C HIS A 99 1.19 8.56 0.37
N ILE A 100 -0.05 8.56 0.90
CA ILE A 100 -1.27 8.60 0.09
C ILE A 100 -1.33 9.88 -0.76
N LEU A 101 -1.05 11.04 -0.18
CA LEU A 101 -1.03 12.31 -0.92
C LEU A 101 0.12 12.39 -1.93
N LEU A 102 1.28 11.81 -1.60
CA LEU A 102 2.38 11.69 -2.55
C LEU A 102 1.96 10.85 -3.77
N LEU A 103 1.27 9.72 -3.58
CA LEU A 103 0.72 8.95 -4.71
C LEU A 103 -0.24 9.77 -5.56
N GLN A 104 -1.10 10.58 -4.93
CA GLN A 104 -2.02 11.45 -5.66
C GLN A 104 -1.27 12.43 -6.58
N LEU A 105 -0.19 13.04 -6.06
CA LEU A 105 0.65 13.95 -6.85
C LEU A 105 1.42 13.21 -7.94
N LEU A 106 2.13 12.14 -7.60
CA LEU A 106 3.06 11.45 -8.50
C LEU A 106 2.37 10.77 -9.68
N TYR A 107 1.12 10.34 -9.50
CA TYR A 107 0.32 9.68 -10.54
C TYR A 107 -0.82 10.56 -11.08
N SER A 108 -0.86 11.85 -10.72
CA SER A 108 -1.93 12.78 -11.13
C SER A 108 -3.34 12.21 -10.90
N VAL A 109 -3.56 11.55 -9.77
CA VAL A 109 -4.86 10.92 -9.49
C VAL A 109 -5.90 12.03 -9.28
N PRO A 110 -6.96 12.10 -10.11
CA PRO A 110 -7.79 13.30 -10.24
C PRO A 110 -8.77 13.52 -9.08
N SER A 111 -8.99 12.51 -8.23
CA SER A 111 -9.91 12.62 -7.09
C SER A 111 -9.53 11.67 -5.95
N GLU A 112 -9.96 12.00 -4.74
CA GLU A 112 -9.82 11.13 -3.57
C GLU A 112 -10.58 9.81 -3.76
N GLN A 113 -11.72 9.82 -4.47
CA GLN A 113 -12.46 8.58 -4.78
C GLN A 113 -11.60 7.65 -5.63
N GLN A 114 -10.98 8.17 -6.69
CA GLN A 114 -10.10 7.36 -7.53
C GLN A 114 -8.84 6.91 -6.78
N LEU A 115 -8.31 7.74 -5.89
CA LEU A 115 -7.18 7.36 -5.03
C LEU A 115 -7.55 6.22 -4.07
N TYR A 116 -8.74 6.29 -3.47
CA TYR A 116 -9.31 5.23 -2.64
C TYR A 116 -9.49 3.92 -3.43
N GLU A 117 -10.03 3.98 -4.65
CA GLU A 117 -10.15 2.79 -5.51
C GLU A 117 -8.77 2.21 -5.84
N GLN A 118 -7.79 3.04 -6.20
CA GLN A 118 -6.42 2.58 -6.46
C GLN A 118 -5.81 1.88 -5.25
N LEU A 119 -6.00 2.38 -4.02
CA LEU A 119 -5.53 1.69 -2.80
C LEU A 119 -6.19 0.31 -2.60
N ASN A 120 -7.38 0.07 -3.16
CA ASN A 120 -8.07 -1.22 -3.04
C ASN A 120 -7.50 -2.29 -3.98
N TYR A 121 -7.05 -1.93 -5.19
CA TYR A 121 -6.60 -2.93 -6.18
C TYR A 121 -5.14 -2.80 -6.64
N ASN A 122 -4.48 -1.66 -6.44
CA ASN A 122 -3.13 -1.42 -6.94
C ASN A 122 -2.08 -1.84 -5.89
N LEU A 123 -1.43 -2.99 -6.12
CA LEU A 123 -0.46 -3.55 -5.20
C LEU A 123 0.72 -2.62 -4.91
N LEU A 124 1.18 -1.85 -5.89
CA LEU A 124 2.26 -0.88 -5.71
C LEU A 124 1.83 0.24 -4.76
N PHE A 125 0.61 0.74 -4.92
CA PHE A 125 0.09 1.81 -4.06
C PHE A 125 -0.05 1.31 -2.63
N ARG A 126 -0.62 0.10 -2.46
CA ARG A 126 -0.73 -0.56 -1.16
C ARG A 126 0.63 -0.72 -0.48
N TRP A 127 1.59 -1.29 -1.21
CA TRP A 127 2.96 -1.45 -0.71
C TRP A 127 3.54 -0.10 -0.28
N PHE A 128 3.42 0.94 -1.11
CA PHE A 128 4.01 2.25 -0.86
C PHE A 128 3.46 2.92 0.40
N VAL A 129 2.15 2.79 0.66
CA VAL A 129 1.51 3.35 1.86
C VAL A 129 1.61 2.44 3.10
N GLY A 130 2.23 1.26 2.97
CA GLY A 130 2.39 0.29 4.06
C GLY A 130 1.16 -0.59 4.35
N LEU A 131 0.29 -0.81 3.36
CA LEU A 131 -0.82 -1.75 3.46
C LEU A 131 -0.40 -3.16 3.03
N ASP A 132 -0.71 -4.17 3.84
CA ASP A 132 -0.50 -5.58 3.50
C ASP A 132 -1.43 -6.05 2.38
N LEU A 133 -1.18 -7.20 1.76
CA LEU A 133 -2.02 -7.72 0.67
C LEU A 133 -3.50 -7.85 1.06
N ASN A 134 -3.78 -8.37 2.26
CA ASN A 134 -5.14 -8.70 2.73
C ASN A 134 -5.76 -7.64 3.65
N GLN A 135 -5.05 -6.55 3.93
CA GLN A 135 -5.54 -5.51 4.82
C GLN A 135 -6.71 -4.75 4.19
N LYS A 136 -7.81 -4.54 4.91
CA LYS A 136 -8.89 -3.69 4.37
C LYS A 136 -8.45 -2.22 4.40
N VAL A 137 -8.70 -1.50 3.30
CA VAL A 137 -8.56 -0.04 3.28
C VAL A 137 -9.63 0.56 4.21
N TRP A 138 -9.32 1.66 4.88
CA TRP A 138 -10.29 2.45 5.66
C TRP A 138 -11.48 2.85 4.79
N SER A 139 -12.64 3.16 5.39
CA SER A 139 -13.76 3.67 4.60
C SER A 139 -13.39 4.97 3.89
N PHE A 140 -14.00 5.23 2.73
CA PHE A 140 -13.76 6.45 1.96
C PHE A 140 -13.91 7.72 2.81
N ASN A 141 -14.92 7.78 3.67
CA ASN A 141 -15.15 8.93 4.56
C ASN A 141 -13.99 9.17 5.54
N VAL A 142 -13.40 8.10 6.08
CA VAL A 142 -12.23 8.21 6.97
C VAL A 142 -11.03 8.71 6.19
N LEU A 143 -10.78 8.15 5.01
CA LEU A 143 -9.69 8.58 4.15
C LEU A 143 -9.82 10.06 3.79
N SER A 144 -10.98 10.47 3.26
CA SER A 144 -11.22 11.86 2.86
C SER A 144 -11.07 12.84 4.03
N LYS A 145 -11.65 12.51 5.20
CA LYS A 145 -11.53 13.33 6.41
C LYS A 145 -10.07 13.50 6.85
N ASP A 146 -9.31 12.41 6.93
CA ASP A 146 -7.95 12.44 7.46
C ASP A 146 -6.99 13.12 6.47
N LEU A 147 -7.16 12.90 5.16
CA LEU A 147 -6.42 13.65 4.13
C LEU A 147 -6.73 15.15 4.18
N ALA A 148 -8.01 15.53 4.30
CA ALA A 148 -8.40 16.93 4.43
C ALA A 148 -7.84 17.57 5.70
N THR A 149 -7.77 16.81 6.79
CA THR A 149 -7.17 17.26 8.06
C THR A 149 -5.68 17.51 7.91
N LEU A 150 -4.96 16.57 7.27
CA LEU A 150 -3.54 16.70 6.98
C LEU A 150 -3.25 17.91 6.07
N LEU A 151 -4.01 18.06 4.97
CA LEU A 151 -3.91 19.21 4.06
C LEU A 151 -4.34 20.54 4.70
N GLY A 152 -5.06 20.49 5.83
CA GLY A 152 -5.45 21.63 6.64
C GLY A 152 -4.32 22.25 7.45
N ASP A 153 -3.16 21.59 7.56
CA ASP A 153 -1.98 22.13 8.25
C ASP A 153 -0.89 22.53 7.25
N ALA A 154 -0.49 23.81 7.30
CA ALA A 154 0.53 24.36 6.41
C ALA A 154 1.89 23.66 6.53
N ARG A 155 2.23 23.10 7.71
CA ARG A 155 3.48 22.36 7.94
C ARG A 155 3.49 21.05 7.15
N ALA A 156 2.38 20.33 7.12
CA ALA A 156 2.25 19.09 6.35
C ALA A 156 2.38 19.37 4.85
N VAL A 157 1.68 20.39 4.33
CA VAL A 157 1.75 20.77 2.91
C VAL A 157 3.17 21.21 2.52
N ARG A 158 3.86 21.97 3.37
CA ARG A 158 5.27 22.33 3.14
C ARG A 158 6.20 21.12 3.16
N LEU A 159 5.95 20.14 4.02
CA LEU A 159 6.71 18.89 4.03
C LEU A 159 6.52 18.09 2.73
N ILE A 160 5.29 18.01 2.21
CA ILE A 160 5.03 17.43 0.88
C ILE A 160 5.83 18.16 -0.20
N GLN A 161 5.80 19.50 -0.21
CA GLN A 161 6.57 20.29 -1.17
C GLN A 161 8.08 20.01 -1.07
N LYS A 162 8.62 19.93 0.16
CA LYS A 162 10.03 19.62 0.42
C LYS A 162 10.39 18.24 -0.14
N ILE A 163 9.59 17.21 0.13
CA ILE A 163 9.80 15.86 -0.42
C ILE A 163 9.79 15.88 -1.94
N ILE A 164 8.84 16.57 -2.58
CA ILE A 164 8.81 16.70 -4.05
C ILE A 164 10.09 17.37 -4.57
N GLY A 165 10.53 18.47 -3.93
CA GLY A 165 11.71 19.21 -4.32
C GLY A 165 13.02 18.43 -4.16
N GLU A 166 13.19 17.74 -3.04
CA GLU A 166 14.44 17.06 -2.68
C GLU A 166 14.56 15.67 -3.31
N VAL A 167 13.46 14.93 -3.42
CA VAL A 167 13.48 13.53 -3.88
C VAL A 167 13.19 13.39 -5.37
N PHE A 168 12.25 14.18 -5.92
CA PHE A 168 11.70 13.92 -7.26
C PHE A 168 12.22 14.90 -8.33
N CYS A 169 12.36 16.20 -8.04
CA CYS A 169 12.71 17.20 -9.06
C CYS A 169 14.06 16.94 -9.75
N GLY A 170 15.05 16.39 -9.04
CA GLY A 170 16.36 16.05 -9.64
C GLY A 170 16.36 14.80 -10.52
N ALA A 171 15.35 13.92 -10.37
CA ALA A 171 15.32 12.59 -10.99
C ALA A 171 14.15 12.38 -11.97
N LEU A 172 13.27 13.37 -12.15
CA LEU A 172 12.02 13.23 -12.89
C LEU A 172 12.19 12.75 -14.34
N LEU A 173 13.25 13.20 -15.03
CA LEU A 173 13.54 12.80 -16.42
C LEU A 173 13.89 11.31 -16.56
N GLN A 174 14.26 10.65 -15.46
CA GLN A 174 14.62 9.23 -15.42
C GLN A 174 13.46 8.35 -14.94
N MET A 175 12.27 8.93 -14.70
CA MET A 175 11.13 8.26 -14.06
C MET A 175 9.84 8.49 -14.87
N PRO A 176 9.74 7.94 -16.09
CA PRO A 176 8.61 8.19 -16.99
C PRO A 176 7.26 7.68 -16.47
N GLU A 177 7.25 6.81 -15.46
CA GLU A 177 6.03 6.31 -14.81
C GLU A 177 5.32 7.38 -13.96
N PHE A 178 6.00 8.47 -13.60
CA PHE A 178 5.40 9.57 -12.85
C PHE A 178 4.87 10.66 -13.76
N SER A 179 3.65 11.11 -13.45
CA SER A 179 3.06 12.32 -14.00
C SER A 179 2.75 13.22 -12.82
N LEU A 180 3.73 14.05 -12.43
CA LEU A 180 3.62 14.85 -11.22
C LEU A 180 2.67 16.03 -11.42
N ASN A 181 1.58 16.06 -10.63
CA ASN A 181 0.60 17.13 -10.68
C ASN A 181 1.05 18.37 -9.88
N PHE A 182 1.91 19.19 -10.48
CA PHE A 182 2.35 20.44 -9.87
C PHE A 182 1.19 21.42 -9.61
N ALA A 183 0.16 21.43 -10.46
CA ALA A 183 -1.01 22.30 -10.27
C ALA A 183 -1.79 21.97 -8.99
N LEU A 184 -1.93 20.68 -8.66
CA LEU A 184 -2.54 20.23 -7.41
C LEU A 184 -1.70 20.64 -6.20
N LEU A 185 -0.36 20.44 -6.26
CA LEU A 185 0.55 20.88 -5.20
C LEU A 185 0.46 22.41 -4.98
N HIS A 186 0.44 23.20 -6.05
CA HIS A 186 0.27 24.65 -5.97
C HIS A 186 -1.08 25.04 -5.35
N THR A 187 -2.14 24.30 -5.65
CA THR A 187 -3.47 24.53 -5.06
C THR A 187 -3.44 24.32 -3.54
N TRP A 188 -2.79 23.25 -3.06
CA TRP A 188 -2.63 22.99 -1.64
C TRP A 188 -1.81 24.09 -0.95
N LEU A 189 -0.71 24.54 -1.57
CA LEU A 189 0.11 25.63 -1.05
C LEU A 189 -0.65 26.95 -0.99
N ALA A 190 -1.40 27.30 -2.03
CA ALA A 190 -2.14 28.55 -2.13
C ALA A 190 -3.21 28.70 -1.02
N ARG A 191 -3.81 27.59 -0.58
CA ARG A 191 -4.77 27.58 0.54
C ARG A 191 -4.19 28.12 1.85
N HIS A 192 -2.88 28.02 2.03
CA HIS A 192 -2.16 28.48 3.24
C HIS A 192 -1.44 29.82 3.06
N ALA A 193 -1.35 30.34 1.83
CA ALA A 193 -0.75 31.64 1.55
C ALA A 193 -1.68 32.80 1.93
N THR A 194 -2.99 32.62 1.78
CA THR A 194 -4.01 33.66 2.02
C THR A 194 -4.25 33.93 3.51
N THR A 195 -3.93 32.99 4.39
CA THR A 195 -4.05 33.15 5.86
C THR A 195 -2.95 34.02 6.47
N SER A 196 -1.84 34.28 5.76
CA SER A 196 -0.76 35.15 6.26
C SER A 196 -1.03 36.66 6.03
N THR A 197 -1.94 37.01 5.13
CA THR A 197 -2.23 38.41 4.76
C THR A 197 -3.38 39.05 5.55
N ALA A 198 -4.11 38.28 6.36
CA ALA A 198 -5.25 38.78 7.15
C ALA A 198 -4.89 39.19 8.59
N SER A 199 -3.61 39.12 8.97
CA SER A 199 -3.11 39.44 10.31
C SER A 199 -2.03 40.53 10.30
N ASN A 200 -2.28 41.63 9.60
CA ASN A 200 -1.56 42.91 9.72
C ASN A 200 -2.54 44.07 9.84
#